data_AF-K7L241-F1
#
_entry.id   AF-K7L241-F1
#
_cell.length_a   1.000
_cell.length_b   1.000
_cell.length_c   1.000
_cell.angle_alpha   90.00
_cell.angle_beta   90.00
_cell.angle_gamma   90.00
#
_symmetry.space_group_name_H-M   'P 1'
#
loop_
_entity.id
_entity.type
_entity.pdbx_description
1 polymer ?
#
loop_
_entity_poly.entity_id
_entity_poly.type
_entity_poly.pdbx_seq_one_letter_code
_entity_poly.pdbx_strand_id
1 'polypeptide(L)'
;MEEFFLAMKLVFSVAVVGILSWILSVYGNLWHESQRVRKRLQMQGIKGPPPSFLHGNLPDMQRIQSHAKAASTCNSDHSDQFLAHDYTTTLFPYFEHWRKQYGTLLLLLIY
;
A
#
# COMPACT_ATOMS: atom_id res chain seq x y z
N MET A 1 -25.86 0.67 -44.43
CA MET A 1 -25.43 1.58 -43.35
C MET A 1 -25.68 0.95 -41.97
N GLU A 2 -26.87 0.41 -41.72
CA GLU A 2 -27.21 -0.23 -40.42
C GLU A 2 -26.32 -1.43 -40.08
N GLU A 3 -26.12 -2.36 -41.02
CA GLU A 3 -25.24 -3.54 -40.82
C GLU A 3 -23.80 -3.16 -40.44
N PHE A 4 -23.24 -2.13 -41.09
CA PHE A 4 -21.91 -1.62 -40.78
C PHE A 4 -21.85 -1.05 -39.36
N PHE A 5 -22.90 -0.33 -38.94
CA PHE A 5 -23.00 0.22 -37.59
C PHE A 5 -23.16 -0.87 -36.53
N LEU A 6 -23.93 -1.93 -36.81
CA LEU A 6 -24.07 -3.10 -35.93
C LEU A 6 -22.73 -3.85 -35.80
N ALA A 7 -22.04 -4.10 -36.91
CA ALA A 7 -20.72 -4.73 -36.92
C ALA A 7 -19.71 -3.93 -36.09
N MET A 8 -19.66 -2.60 -36.27
CA MET A 8 -18.80 -1.73 -35.45
C MET A 8 -19.14 -1.79 -33.96
N LYS A 9 -20.43 -1.78 -33.61
CA LYS A 9 -20.88 -1.92 -32.21
C LYS A 9 -20.47 -3.27 -31.60
N LEU A 10 -20.58 -4.35 -32.38
CA LEU A 10 -20.18 -5.69 -31.95
C LEU A 10 -18.66 -5.77 -31.75
N VAL A 11 -17.88 -5.26 -32.71
CA VAL A 11 -16.41 -5.23 -32.59
C VAL A 11 -16.00 -4.38 -31.38
N PHE A 12 -16.62 -3.22 -31.18
CA PHE A 12 -16.37 -2.37 -30.02
C PHE A 12 -16.74 -3.06 -28.70
N SER A 13 -17.89 -3.72 -28.62
CA SER A 13 -18.31 -4.42 -27.40
C SER A 13 -17.38 -5.59 -27.08
N VAL A 14 -17.00 -6.39 -28.08
CA VAL A 14 -16.02 -7.47 -27.93
C VAL A 14 -14.66 -6.94 -27.49
N ALA A 15 -14.20 -5.83 -28.07
CA ALA A 15 -12.95 -5.19 -27.67
C ALA A 15 -12.99 -4.70 -26.22
N VAL A 16 -14.07 -4.04 -25.79
CA VAL A 16 -14.24 -3.59 -24.40
C VAL A 16 -14.27 -4.76 -23.43
N VAL A 17 -15.01 -5.84 -23.75
CA VAL A 17 -15.04 -7.05 -22.91
C VAL A 17 -13.66 -7.72 -22.85
N GLY A 18 -12.96 -7.80 -23.97
CA GLY A 18 -11.59 -8.32 -24.05
C GLY A 18 -10.63 -7.52 -23.16
N ILE A 19 -10.63 -6.19 -23.28
CA ILE A 19 -9.81 -5.30 -22.46
C ILE A 19 -10.14 -5.45 -20.98
N LEU A 20 -11.43 -5.45 -20.62
CA LEU A 20 -11.86 -5.58 -19.23
C LEU A 20 -11.45 -6.94 -18.63
N SER A 21 -11.60 -8.03 -19.40
CA SER A 21 -11.19 -9.38 -18.98
C SER A 21 -9.68 -9.47 -18.76
N TRP A 22 -8.89 -8.84 -19.63
CA TRP A 22 -7.44 -8.76 -19.50
C TRP A 22 -7.05 -8.00 -18.22
N ILE A 23 -7.66 -6.83 -18.01
CA ILE A 23 -7.41 -6.00 -16.83
C ILE A 23 -7.71 -6.78 -15.55
N LEU A 24 -8.88 -7.43 -15.46
CA LEU A 24 -9.26 -8.26 -14.31
C LEU A 24 -8.30 -9.42 -14.09
N SER A 25 -7.84 -10.08 -15.16
CA SER A 25 -6.87 -11.18 -15.07
C SER A 25 -5.53 -10.72 -14.51
N VAL A 26 -5.02 -9.57 -14.98
CA VAL A 26 -3.77 -8.97 -14.48
C VAL A 26 -3.91 -8.57 -13.01
N TYR A 27 -5.00 -7.88 -12.64
CA TYR A 27 -5.26 -7.50 -11.25
C TYR A 27 -5.40 -8.72 -10.34
N GLY A 28 -6.13 -9.76 -10.78
CA GLY A 28 -6.28 -11.02 -10.06
C GLY A 28 -4.93 -11.71 -9.82
N ASN A 29 -4.09 -11.80 -10.85
CA ASN A 29 -2.76 -12.40 -10.73
C ASN A 29 -1.84 -11.62 -9.75
N LEU A 30 -1.79 -10.28 -9.87
CA LEU A 30 -1.04 -9.42 -8.95
C LEU A 30 -1.55 -9.55 -7.51
N TRP A 31 -2.87 -9.66 -7.34
CA TRP A 31 -3.49 -9.87 -6.03
C TRP A 31 -3.09 -11.23 -5.44
N HIS A 32 -3.13 -12.30 -6.23
CA HIS A 32 -2.70 -13.63 -5.80
C HIS A 32 -1.23 -13.65 -5.36
N GLU A 33 -0.34 -13.05 -6.13
CA GLU A 33 1.08 -12.93 -5.76
C GLU A 33 1.26 -12.14 -4.45
N SER A 34 0.54 -11.03 -4.31
CA SER A 34 0.56 -10.22 -3.09
C SER A 34 0.09 -11.00 -1.86
N GLN A 35 -0.98 -11.80 -2.00
CA GLN A 35 -1.47 -12.67 -0.92
C GLN A 35 -0.49 -13.81 -0.60
N ARG A 36 0.21 -14.38 -1.60
CA ARG A 36 1.24 -15.40 -1.37
C ARG A 36 2.40 -14.86 -0.54
N VAL A 37 2.92 -13.68 -0.90
CA VAL A 37 3.98 -13.01 -0.14
C VAL A 37 3.51 -12.68 1.26
N ARG A 38 2.30 -12.14 1.41
CA ARG A 38 1.69 -11.85 2.71
C ARG A 38 1.58 -13.09 3.59
N LYS A 39 1.13 -14.22 3.03
CA LYS A 39 1.04 -15.49 3.77
C LYS A 39 2.40 -15.95 4.27
N ARG A 40 3.45 -15.82 3.45
CA ARG A 40 4.84 -16.15 3.85
C ARG A 40 5.32 -15.27 5.00
N LEU A 41 5.08 -13.95 4.93
CA LEU A 41 5.41 -13.02 6.01
C LEU A 41 4.64 -13.33 7.30
N GLN A 42 3.34 -13.65 7.20
CA GLN A 42 2.54 -14.07 8.35
C GLN A 42 3.05 -15.37 8.98
N MET A 43 3.48 -16.34 8.19
CA MET A 43 4.13 -17.56 8.70
C MET A 43 5.43 -17.27 9.45
N GLN A 44 6.17 -16.23 9.05
CA GLN A 44 7.36 -15.74 9.77
C GLN A 44 6.99 -14.91 11.02
N GLY A 45 5.71 -14.83 11.37
CA GLY A 45 5.22 -14.02 12.48
C GLY A 45 5.12 -12.53 12.18
N ILE A 46 5.46 -12.08 10.97
CA ILE A 46 5.38 -10.68 10.58
C ILE A 46 3.91 -10.31 10.36
N LYS A 47 3.34 -9.66 11.37
CA LYS A 47 2.03 -9.02 11.28
C LYS A 47 2.21 -7.61 10.72
N GLY A 48 1.29 -7.23 9.84
CA GLY A 48 1.28 -5.90 9.23
C GLY A 48 -0.15 -5.41 9.06
N PRO A 49 -0.32 -4.16 8.59
CA PRO A 49 -1.62 -3.56 8.39
C PRO A 49 -2.51 -4.40 7.46
N PRO A 50 -3.83 -4.44 7.71
CA PRO A 50 -4.76 -5.12 6.83
C PRO A 50 -4.71 -4.49 5.43
N PRO A 51 -4.85 -5.28 4.35
CA PRO A 51 -4.92 -4.72 3.01
C PRO A 51 -6.26 -3.99 2.85
N SER A 52 -6.21 -2.77 2.34
CA SER A 52 -7.40 -2.08 1.86
C SER A 52 -7.59 -2.31 0.35
N PHE A 53 -8.84 -2.22 -0.10
CA PHE A 53 -9.23 -2.46 -1.49
C PHE A 53 -8.86 -1.25 -2.38
N LEU A 54 -8.34 -1.53 -3.58
CA LEU A 54 -7.90 -0.58 -4.64
C LEU A 54 -6.69 0.32 -4.34
N HIS A 55 -6.69 1.05 -3.23
CA HIS A 55 -5.62 2.04 -2.95
C HIS A 55 -4.50 1.47 -2.06
N GLY A 56 -4.70 0.29 -1.48
CA GLY A 56 -3.83 -0.21 -0.43
C GLY A 56 -3.69 0.82 0.71
N ASN A 57 -2.62 0.73 1.48
CA ASN A 57 -2.48 1.53 2.69
C ASN A 57 -1.97 2.95 2.42
N LEU A 58 -1.98 3.42 1.16
CA LEU A 58 -1.50 4.74 0.77
C LEU A 58 -2.25 5.90 1.47
N PRO A 59 -3.60 5.90 1.56
CA PRO A 59 -4.31 6.97 2.26
C PRO A 59 -3.96 7.00 3.75
N ASP A 60 -3.78 5.84 4.37
CA ASP A 60 -3.36 5.73 5.77
C ASP A 60 -1.93 6.25 5.97
N MET A 61 -1.01 5.90 5.06
CA MET A 61 0.36 6.44 5.07
C MET A 61 0.36 7.96 4.96
N GLN A 62 -0.45 8.52 4.05
CA GLN A 62 -0.58 9.97 3.86
C GLN A 62 -1.16 10.65 5.10
N ARG A 63 -2.19 10.06 5.72
CA ARG A 63 -2.75 10.54 6.99
C ARG A 63 -1.70 10.52 8.10
N ILE A 64 -0.96 9.43 8.27
CA ILE A 64 0.08 9.35 9.32
C ILE A 64 1.19 10.37 9.03
N GLN A 65 1.57 10.55 7.77
CA GLN A 65 2.59 11.53 7.39
C GLN A 65 2.13 12.97 7.65
N SER A 66 0.87 13.31 7.37
CA SER A 66 0.35 14.65 7.67
C SER A 66 0.28 14.92 9.17
N HIS A 67 -0.15 13.95 9.98
CA HIS A 67 -0.12 14.05 11.44
C HIS A 67 1.31 14.21 11.99
N ALA A 68 2.28 13.45 11.47
CA ALA A 68 3.67 13.56 11.87
C ALA A 68 4.25 14.95 11.54
N LYS A 69 3.99 15.47 10.34
CA LYS A 69 4.40 16.83 9.94
C LYS A 69 3.79 17.90 10.85
N ALA A 70 2.50 17.79 11.15
CA ALA A 70 1.82 18.74 12.04
C ALA A 70 2.40 18.73 13.46
N ALA A 71 2.72 17.54 14.00
CA ALA A 71 3.35 17.40 15.31
C ALA A 71 4.76 18.00 15.34
N SER A 72 5.57 17.83 14.28
CA SER A 72 6.90 18.43 14.18
C SER A 72 6.87 19.95 14.18
N THR A 73 5.88 20.59 13.55
CA THR A 73 5.73 22.05 13.55
C THR A 73 5.41 22.60 14.93
N CYS A 74 4.67 21.86 15.76
CA CYS A 74 4.34 22.27 17.13
C CYS A 74 5.54 22.16 18.09
N ASN A 75 6.47 21.24 17.84
CA ASN A 75 7.61 20.97 18.72
C ASN A 75 8.89 21.73 18.31
N SER A 76 8.74 22.91 17.68
CA SER A 76 9.83 23.72 17.14
C SER A 76 10.72 24.42 18.19
N ASP A 77 10.68 24.03 19.47
CA ASP A 77 11.51 24.62 20.53
C ASP A 77 12.72 23.76 20.96
N HIS A 78 12.97 22.60 20.33
CA HIS A 78 14.21 21.85 20.55
C HIS A 78 14.88 21.41 19.24
N SER A 79 15.70 22.32 18.73
CA SER A 79 16.72 22.10 17.70
C SER A 79 17.80 21.08 18.14
N ASP A 80 18.30 20.36 17.14
CA ASP A 80 19.61 19.70 17.03
C ASP A 80 19.95 18.38 17.76
N GLN A 81 19.21 17.91 18.78
CA GLN A 81 19.60 16.62 19.41
C GLN A 81 18.89 15.37 18.85
N PHE A 82 17.71 15.52 18.22
CA PHE A 82 16.92 14.36 17.76
C PHE A 82 17.27 13.90 16.33
N LEU A 83 17.83 14.78 15.48
CA LEU A 83 18.11 14.49 14.07
C LEU A 83 19.11 13.34 13.87
N ALA A 84 20.00 13.10 14.83
CA ALA A 84 21.02 12.07 14.71
C ALA A 84 20.50 10.65 15.00
N HIS A 85 19.44 10.47 15.80
CA HIS A 85 19.12 9.13 16.32
C HIS A 85 18.01 8.39 15.58
N ASP A 86 17.11 9.07 14.87
CA ASP A 86 16.05 8.35 14.13
C ASP A 86 15.59 9.06 12.85
N TYR A 87 16.46 9.09 11.85
CA TYR A 87 16.10 9.55 10.50
C TYR A 87 14.92 8.76 9.89
N THR A 88 14.69 7.53 10.36
CA THR A 88 13.62 6.67 9.83
C THR A 88 12.25 7.18 10.21
N THR A 89 12.08 7.74 11.41
CA THR A 89 10.82 8.38 11.83
C THR A 89 10.47 9.60 10.99
N THR A 90 11.47 10.36 10.54
CA THR A 90 11.29 11.54 9.69
C THR A 90 10.93 11.15 8.26
N LEU A 91 11.62 10.16 7.69
CA LEU A 91 11.40 9.71 6.31
C LEU A 91 10.12 8.88 6.18
N PHE A 92 9.85 8.00 7.15
CA PHE A 92 8.80 7.01 7.10
C PHE A 92 8.02 6.90 8.43
N PRO A 93 7.30 7.96 8.85
CA PRO A 93 6.57 7.98 10.12
C PRO A 93 5.50 6.87 10.22
N TYR A 94 4.98 6.40 9.10
CA TYR A 94 4.02 5.29 9.04
C TYR A 94 4.65 3.93 9.41
N PHE A 95 5.94 3.69 9.13
CA PHE A 95 6.59 2.45 9.57
C PHE A 95 6.74 2.42 11.09
N GLU A 96 7.10 3.55 11.71
CA GLU A 96 7.16 3.65 13.16
C GLU A 96 5.77 3.45 13.79
N HIS A 97 4.74 4.08 13.21
CA HIS A 97 3.36 3.90 13.65
C HIS A 97 2.93 2.42 13.59
N TRP A 98 3.20 1.75 12.48
CA TRP A 98 2.87 0.33 12.32
C TRP A 98 3.76 -0.58 13.16
N ARG A 99 5.02 -0.24 13.39
CA ARG A 99 5.91 -0.97 14.32
C ARG A 99 5.33 -0.97 15.73
N LYS A 100 4.83 0.17 16.21
CA LYS A 100 4.16 0.28 17.52
C LYS A 100 2.85 -0.51 17.56
N GLN A 101 2.05 -0.46 16.51
CA GLN A 101 0.73 -1.10 16.47
C GLN A 101 0.79 -2.62 16.26
N TYR A 102 1.63 -3.09 15.35
CA TYR A 102 1.70 -4.50 14.96
C TYR A 102 2.85 -5.25 15.63
N GLY A 103 3.76 -4.54 16.30
CA GLY A 103 4.57 -5.04 17.41
C GLY A 103 5.59 -6.14 17.09
N THR A 104 6.87 -5.80 17.22
CA THR A 104 7.85 -6.60 17.97
C THR A 104 8.10 -8.07 17.54
N LEU A 105 8.13 -8.40 16.25
CA LEU A 105 8.76 -9.66 15.80
C LEU A 105 10.02 -9.47 14.96
N LEU A 106 10.28 -8.26 14.45
CA LEU A 106 11.53 -7.98 13.74
C LEU A 106 12.77 -8.10 14.66
N LEU A 107 12.63 -7.81 15.96
CA LEU A 107 13.76 -7.80 16.91
C LEU A 107 14.06 -9.15 17.56
N LEU A 108 13.14 -10.13 17.51
CA LEU A 108 13.38 -11.43 18.16
C LEU A 108 14.07 -12.45 17.23
N LEU A 109 14.26 -12.13 15.95
CA LEU A 109 14.86 -13.04 14.97
C LEU A 109 16.32 -12.73 14.59
N ILE A 110 16.99 -11.81 15.31
CA ILE A 110 18.44 -11.55 15.17
C ILE A 110 19.21 -11.99 16.43
N TYR A 111 18.71 -12.98 17.16
CA TYR A 111 19.46 -13.72 18.18
C TYR A 111 19.23 -15.22 17.98
#